data_AF-A0A7X7UZ13-F1
#
_entry.id   AF-A0A7X7UZ13-F1
#
_cell.length_a   1.000
_cell.length_b   1.000
_cell.length_c   1.000
_cell.angle_alpha   90.00
_cell.angle_beta   90.00
_cell.angle_gamma   90.00
#
_symmetry.space_group_name_H-M   'P 1'
#
loop_
_entity.id
_entity.type
_entity.pdbx_description
1 polymer ?
#
loop_
_entity_poly.entity_id
_entity_poly.type
_entity_poly.pdbx_seq_one_letter_code
_entity_poly.pdbx_strand_id
1 'polypeptide(L)'
;MQNLIVIFTFRKKIMNPESILNKLKGKSGTYILVIKVPERITISVGKLSKTPLTFSKGYYLYCGSALGKNGLYNRVRRHFSKEKKIRWHIDYLLGKGKITDVIFDAEPVRKECIYAMKYLESGLSPVPDFGSSDCKCISHLFFDSIGLRKINRMTKINKS
;
A
#
# COMPACT_ATOMS: atom_id res chain seq x y z
N MET A 1 -7.14 21.15 -3.85
CA MET A 1 -6.12 20.18 -4.33
C MET A 1 -5.24 19.77 -3.15
N GLN A 2 -5.43 18.58 -2.57
CA GLN A 2 -4.54 18.11 -1.51
C GLN A 2 -3.12 17.99 -2.07
N ASN A 3 -2.20 18.73 -1.47
CA ASN A 3 -0.79 18.84 -1.84
C ASN A 3 -0.21 17.43 -2.05
N LEU A 4 0.35 17.14 -3.24
CA LEU A 4 0.96 15.85 -3.58
C LEU A 4 1.96 15.38 -2.52
N ILE A 5 2.64 16.33 -1.87
CA ILE A 5 3.57 16.13 -0.75
C ILE A 5 2.93 15.34 0.42
N VAL A 6 1.63 15.54 0.70
CA VAL A 6 0.93 14.87 1.82
C VAL A 6 0.78 13.36 1.57
N ILE A 7 0.56 12.94 0.32
CA ILE A 7 0.45 11.52 -0.05
C ILE A 7 1.75 10.77 0.23
N PHE A 8 2.89 11.45 0.14
CA PHE A 8 4.22 10.87 0.35
C PHE A 8 4.76 11.07 1.78
N THR A 9 3.97 11.66 2.68
CA THR A 9 4.45 12.04 4.01
C THR A 9 4.49 10.82 4.97
N PHE A 10 5.45 9.91 4.78
CA PHE A 10 5.65 8.74 5.63
C PHE A 10 5.98 9.11 7.08
N ARG A 11 5.41 8.39 8.07
CA ARG A 11 5.67 8.64 9.49
C ARG A 11 7.01 8.04 9.95
N LYS A 12 7.65 8.72 10.92
CA LYS A 12 8.95 8.32 11.51
C LYS A 12 8.84 6.99 12.28
N LYS A 13 7.74 6.81 13.03
CA LYS A 13 7.47 5.63 13.87
C LYS A 13 6.50 4.68 13.18
N ILE A 14 6.78 3.36 13.23
CA ILE A 14 5.81 2.33 12.87
C ILE A 14 4.61 2.52 13.79
N MET A 15 3.43 2.75 13.22
CA MET A 15 2.23 2.86 14.03
C MET A 15 1.74 1.47 14.43
N ASN A 16 1.23 1.35 15.66
CA ASN A 16 0.56 0.11 16.05
C ASN A 16 -0.74 -0.07 15.22
N PRO A 17 -1.14 -1.31 14.90
CA PRO A 17 -2.32 -1.56 14.08
C PRO A 17 -3.60 -0.93 14.64
N GLU A 18 -3.83 -0.97 15.96
CA GLU A 18 -5.05 -0.43 16.58
C GLU A 18 -5.20 1.07 16.38
N SER A 19 -4.12 1.84 16.52
CA SER A 19 -4.08 3.28 16.31
C SER A 19 -4.36 3.63 14.86
N ILE A 20 -3.84 2.85 13.90
CA ILE A 20 -4.17 3.00 12.49
C ILE A 20 -5.67 2.73 12.29
N LEU A 21 -6.17 1.60 12.79
CA LEU A 21 -7.55 1.19 12.59
C LEU A 21 -8.54 2.19 13.22
N ASN A 22 -8.27 2.68 14.42
CA ASN A 22 -9.12 3.69 15.07
C ASN A 22 -9.28 4.94 14.21
N LYS A 23 -8.23 5.38 13.49
CA LYS A 23 -8.32 6.52 12.56
C LYS A 23 -9.20 6.25 11.34
N LEU A 24 -9.42 4.99 10.97
CA LEU A 24 -10.22 4.60 9.81
C LEU A 24 -11.70 4.31 10.13
N LYS A 25 -12.08 4.29 11.42
CA LYS A 25 -13.47 4.07 11.85
C LYS A 25 -14.41 5.09 11.20
N GLY A 26 -15.52 4.59 10.67
CA GLY A 26 -16.55 5.38 9.99
C GLY A 26 -16.16 5.87 8.59
N LYS A 27 -14.95 5.57 8.09
CA LYS A 27 -14.45 6.11 6.82
C LYS A 27 -14.51 5.10 5.68
N SER A 28 -14.65 5.64 4.48
CA SER A 28 -14.62 4.95 3.19
C SER A 28 -13.73 5.74 2.23
N GLY A 29 -13.22 5.10 1.19
CA GLY A 29 -12.39 5.77 0.20
C GLY A 29 -11.22 4.91 -0.27
N THR A 30 -10.05 5.52 -0.41
CA THR A 30 -8.84 4.88 -0.93
C THR A 30 -7.75 4.81 0.14
N TYR A 31 -6.99 3.73 0.17
CA TYR A 31 -5.87 3.51 1.08
C TYR A 31 -4.62 3.06 0.34
N ILE A 32 -3.48 3.40 0.91
CA ILE A 32 -2.17 2.88 0.50
C ILE A 32 -1.57 2.12 1.69
N LEU A 33 -1.29 0.83 1.50
CA LEU A 33 -0.52 0.05 2.47
C LEU A 33 0.97 0.29 2.24
N VAL A 34 1.70 0.56 3.32
CA VAL A 34 3.16 0.68 3.29
C VAL A 34 3.76 -0.58 3.87
N ILE A 35 4.29 -1.44 3.02
CA ILE A 35 4.68 -2.81 3.36
C ILE A 35 6.21 -2.89 3.37
N LYS A 36 6.78 -3.42 4.46
CA LYS A 36 8.20 -3.76 4.53
C LYS A 36 8.37 -5.24 4.20
N VAL A 37 9.21 -5.53 3.22
CA VAL A 37 9.72 -6.87 2.96
C VAL A 37 11.15 -6.94 3.54
N PRO A 38 11.38 -7.75 4.60
CA PRO A 38 12.63 -7.68 5.37
C PRO A 38 13.84 -8.29 4.64
N GLU A 39 13.60 -9.18 3.68
CA GLU A 39 14.59 -9.92 2.90
C GLU A 39 14.05 -10.23 1.49
N ARG A 40 14.90 -10.70 0.57
CA ARG A 40 14.42 -11.12 -0.75
C ARG A 40 13.54 -12.36 -0.58
N ILE A 41 12.35 -12.36 -1.18
CA ILE A 41 11.41 -13.48 -1.13
C ILE A 41 10.89 -13.80 -2.52
N THR A 42 10.52 -15.05 -2.74
CA THR A 42 9.84 -15.50 -3.96
C THR A 42 8.51 -16.13 -3.59
N ILE A 43 7.43 -15.69 -4.21
CA ILE A 43 6.06 -16.12 -3.87
C ILE A 43 5.25 -16.44 -5.13
N SER A 44 4.45 -17.51 -5.06
CA SER A 44 3.44 -17.82 -6.06
C SER A 44 2.16 -17.04 -5.73
N VAL A 45 1.75 -16.12 -6.60
CA VAL A 45 0.63 -15.18 -6.34
C VAL A 45 -0.62 -15.62 -7.09
N GLY A 46 -1.21 -16.75 -6.68
CA GLY A 46 -2.44 -17.27 -7.29
C GLY A 46 -2.36 -17.37 -8.81
N LYS A 47 -3.35 -16.79 -9.51
CA LYS A 47 -3.42 -16.78 -10.99
C LYS A 47 -2.68 -15.60 -11.64
N LEU A 48 -1.99 -14.75 -10.86
CA LEU A 48 -1.32 -13.56 -11.38
C LEU A 48 -0.20 -13.90 -12.37
N SER A 49 0.55 -14.98 -12.10
CA SER A 49 1.66 -15.43 -12.94
C SER A 49 1.75 -16.95 -12.92
N LYS A 50 2.20 -17.53 -14.03
CA LYS A 50 2.55 -18.96 -14.13
C LYS A 50 3.83 -19.30 -13.37
N THR A 51 4.72 -18.33 -13.20
CA THR A 51 5.98 -18.48 -12.46
C THR A 51 5.96 -17.65 -11.16
N PRO A 52 6.67 -18.10 -10.11
CA PRO A 52 6.76 -17.34 -8.88
C PRO A 52 7.38 -15.94 -9.09
N LEU A 53 6.82 -14.93 -8.43
CA LEU A 53 7.32 -13.56 -8.47
C LEU A 53 8.38 -13.34 -7.38
N THR A 54 9.46 -12.64 -7.73
CA THR A 54 10.53 -12.29 -6.78
C THR A 54 10.39 -10.86 -6.30
N PHE A 55 10.38 -10.68 -4.98
CA PHE A 55 10.32 -9.39 -4.30
C PHE A 55 11.65 -9.12 -3.62
N SER A 56 12.26 -7.99 -3.95
CA SER A 56 13.46 -7.49 -3.31
C SER A 56 13.19 -7.04 -1.87
N LYS A 57 14.22 -7.08 -1.02
CA LYS A 57 14.19 -6.46 0.30
C LYS A 57 13.92 -4.97 0.15
N GLY A 58 12.95 -4.42 0.90
CA GLY A 58 12.66 -2.99 0.91
C GLY A 58 11.22 -2.67 1.23
N TYR A 59 10.73 -1.55 0.67
CA TYR A 59 9.39 -1.06 0.90
C TYR A 59 8.55 -1.13 -0.36
N TYR A 60 7.28 -1.48 -0.17
CA TYR A 60 6.27 -1.54 -1.22
C TYR A 60 5.06 -0.70 -0.84
N LEU A 61 4.46 -0.05 -1.82
CA LEU A 61 3.24 0.74 -1.70
C LEU A 61 2.14 0.03 -2.48
N TYR A 62 1.05 -0.32 -1.81
CA TYR A 62 -0.10 -0.95 -2.44
C TYR A 62 -1.33 -0.06 -2.39
N CYS A 63 -1.86 0.32 -3.55
CA CYS A 63 -3.09 1.08 -3.70
C CYS A 63 -4.31 0.17 -3.65
N GLY A 64 -5.31 0.53 -2.85
CA GLY A 64 -6.61 -0.15 -2.89
C GLY A 64 -7.74 0.74 -2.40
N SER A 65 -8.98 0.34 -2.69
CA SER A 65 -10.18 1.09 -2.30
C SER A 65 -11.14 0.28 -1.44
N ALA A 66 -11.97 0.99 -0.66
CA ALA A 66 -13.02 0.43 0.16
C ALA A 66 -14.15 1.46 0.36
N LEU A 67 -15.17 1.39 -0.51
CA LEU A 67 -16.23 2.40 -0.62
C LEU A 67 -17.48 2.11 0.22
N GLY A 68 -17.64 0.89 0.73
CA GLY A 68 -18.78 0.54 1.59
C GLY A 68 -18.74 1.26 2.94
N LYS A 69 -19.86 1.22 3.67
CA LYS A 69 -19.95 1.76 5.04
C LYS A 69 -18.83 1.17 5.92
N ASN A 70 -18.08 2.05 6.60
CA ASN A 70 -16.91 1.67 7.40
C ASN A 70 -15.84 0.88 6.60
N GLY A 71 -15.79 1.09 5.28
CA GLY A 71 -15.04 0.27 4.34
C GLY A 71 -13.54 0.29 4.60
N LEU A 72 -12.95 1.47 4.86
CA LEU A 72 -11.50 1.57 5.10
C LEU A 72 -11.10 0.79 6.34
N TYR A 73 -11.82 0.96 7.45
CA TYR A 73 -11.59 0.19 8.68
C TYR A 73 -11.65 -1.31 8.40
N ASN A 74 -12.74 -1.78 7.80
CA ASN A 74 -12.97 -3.20 7.56
C ASN A 74 -11.90 -3.82 6.64
N ARG A 75 -11.56 -3.12 5.55
CA ARG A 75 -10.59 -3.60 4.56
C ARG A 75 -9.17 -3.64 5.14
N VAL A 76 -8.76 -2.56 5.80
CA VAL A 76 -7.42 -2.47 6.39
C VAL A 76 -7.29 -3.42 7.59
N ARG A 77 -8.32 -3.59 8.43
CA ARG A 77 -8.32 -4.59 9.51
C ARG A 77 -8.11 -5.99 8.98
N ARG A 78 -8.77 -6.34 7.88
CA ARG A 78 -8.56 -7.62 7.20
C ARG A 78 -7.11 -7.78 6.73
N HIS A 79 -6.49 -6.73 6.19
CA HIS A 79 -5.07 -6.77 5.79
C HIS A 79 -4.13 -7.01 6.97
N PHE A 80 -4.45 -6.51 8.17
CA PHE A 80 -3.69 -6.82 9.39
C PHE A 80 -3.92 -8.23 9.95
N SER A 81 -5.07 -8.88 9.67
CA SER A 81 -5.33 -10.23 10.17
C SER A 81 -4.33 -11.24 9.61
N LYS A 82 -3.71 -12.07 10.45
CA LYS A 82 -2.84 -13.16 9.98
C LYS A 82 -3.66 -14.35 9.48
N GLU A 83 -4.74 -14.66 10.18
CA GLU A 83 -5.66 -15.73 9.83
C GLU A 83 -6.78 -15.17 8.96
N LYS A 84 -6.75 -15.55 7.68
CA LYS A 84 -7.78 -15.18 6.69
C LYS A 84 -7.70 -16.08 5.49
N LYS A 85 -8.85 -16.35 4.87
CA LYS A 85 -8.89 -16.90 3.51
C LYS A 85 -8.21 -15.92 2.55
N ILE A 86 -7.27 -16.37 1.74
CA ILE A 86 -6.60 -15.56 0.71
C ILE A 86 -7.62 -15.16 -0.36
N ARG A 87 -7.74 -13.87 -0.66
CA ARG A 87 -8.70 -13.35 -1.65
C ARG A 87 -8.08 -12.41 -2.69
N TRP A 88 -7.03 -11.69 -2.33
CA TRP A 88 -6.39 -10.71 -3.21
C TRP A 88 -4.91 -11.01 -3.37
N HIS A 89 -4.31 -10.57 -4.49
CA HIS A 89 -2.87 -10.72 -4.74
C HIS A 89 -2.04 -10.20 -3.55
N ILE A 90 -2.47 -9.09 -2.93
CA ILE A 90 -1.77 -8.52 -1.79
C ILE A 90 -1.75 -9.42 -0.55
N ASP A 91 -2.75 -10.30 -0.36
CA ASP A 91 -2.78 -11.21 0.78
C ASP A 91 -1.56 -12.18 0.76
N TYR A 92 -1.08 -12.57 -0.42
CA TYR A 92 0.11 -13.41 -0.57
C TYR A 92 1.38 -12.69 -0.10
N LEU A 93 1.56 -11.43 -0.52
CA LEU A 93 2.72 -10.63 -0.09
C LEU A 93 2.66 -10.34 1.41
N LEU A 94 1.48 -10.07 1.96
CA LEU A 94 1.30 -9.82 3.40
C LEU A 94 1.54 -11.06 4.28
N GLY A 95 1.58 -12.27 3.70
CA GLY A 95 2.01 -13.47 4.40
C GLY A 95 3.51 -13.49 4.73
N LYS A 96 4.31 -12.67 4.03
CA LYS A 96 5.77 -12.58 4.20
C LYS A 96 6.27 -11.16 4.50
N GLY A 97 5.49 -10.15 4.14
CA GLY A 97 5.76 -8.73 4.41
C GLY A 97 4.98 -8.20 5.61
N LYS A 98 5.42 -7.07 6.15
CA LYS A 98 4.79 -6.41 7.29
C LYS A 98 4.25 -5.03 6.92
N ILE A 99 2.98 -4.77 7.19
CA ILE A 99 2.42 -3.41 7.11
C ILE A 99 3.06 -2.55 8.19
N THR A 100 3.65 -1.43 7.79
CA THR A 100 4.35 -0.48 8.67
C THR A 100 3.65 0.86 8.80
N ASP A 101 2.78 1.21 7.85
CA ASP A 101 1.95 2.40 7.87
C ASP A 101 0.77 2.22 6.90
N VAL A 102 -0.24 3.05 7.05
CA VAL A 102 -1.38 3.15 6.12
C VAL A 102 -1.69 4.62 5.88
N ILE A 103 -1.65 5.00 4.60
CA ILE A 103 -2.06 6.32 4.12
C ILE A 103 -3.48 6.17 3.58
N PHE A 104 -4.33 7.16 3.76
CA PHE A 104 -5.71 7.07 3.25
C PHE A 104 -6.25 8.43 2.83
N ASP A 105 -7.11 8.39 1.83
CA ASP A 105 -8.00 9.47 1.43
C ASP A 105 -9.44 9.01 1.74
N ALA A 106 -10.07 9.73 2.67
CA ALA A 106 -11.39 9.39 3.22
C ALA A 106 -12.54 9.95 2.38
N GLU A 107 -12.28 10.38 1.16
CA GLU A 107 -13.32 10.68 0.19
C GLU A 107 -13.91 9.36 -0.35
N PRO A 108 -15.24 9.16 -0.35
CA PRO A 108 -15.91 7.92 -0.75
C PRO A 108 -15.90 7.70 -2.28
N VAL A 109 -14.79 8.02 -2.94
CA VAL A 109 -14.55 7.90 -4.37
C VAL A 109 -13.38 6.96 -4.60
N ARG A 110 -13.46 6.15 -5.66
CA ARG A 110 -12.36 5.28 -6.06
C ARG A 110 -11.24 6.11 -6.69
N LYS A 111 -10.08 6.18 -6.04
CA LYS A 111 -8.91 6.94 -6.51
C LYS A 111 -7.64 6.08 -6.63
N GLU A 112 -7.75 4.75 -6.54
CA GLU A 112 -6.61 3.83 -6.59
C GLU A 112 -5.79 4.00 -7.88
N CYS A 113 -6.44 4.12 -9.04
CA CYS A 113 -5.77 4.36 -10.32
C CYS A 113 -5.04 5.71 -10.36
N ILE A 114 -5.61 6.74 -9.74
CA ILE A 114 -4.99 8.08 -9.66
C ILE A 114 -3.69 7.99 -8.83
N TYR A 115 -3.71 7.29 -7.70
CA TYR A 115 -2.50 7.11 -6.90
C TYR A 115 -1.47 6.21 -7.59
N ALA A 116 -1.90 5.15 -8.26
CA ALA A 116 -1.02 4.29 -9.04
C ALA A 116 -0.28 5.07 -10.14
N MET A 117 -0.98 5.93 -10.87
CA MET A 117 -0.39 6.82 -11.87
C MET A 117 0.64 7.77 -11.23
N LYS A 118 0.28 8.43 -10.13
CA LYS A 118 1.20 9.31 -9.40
C LYS A 118 2.47 8.61 -8.92
N TYR A 119 2.36 7.35 -8.48
CA TYR A 119 3.53 6.57 -8.08
C TYR A 119 4.41 6.20 -9.27
N LEU A 120 3.82 5.87 -10.41
CA LEU A 120 4.58 5.66 -11.63
C LEU A 120 5.34 6.93 -12.05
N GLU A 121 4.66 8.08 -12.09
CA GLU A 121 5.24 9.40 -12.42
C GLU A 121 6.34 9.82 -11.44
N SER A 122 6.23 9.41 -10.17
CA SER A 122 7.23 9.68 -9.14
C SER A 122 8.45 8.75 -9.22
N GLY A 123 8.49 7.83 -10.18
CA GLY A 123 9.63 6.93 -10.41
C GLY A 123 9.63 5.66 -9.55
N LEU A 124 8.53 5.32 -8.86
CA LEU A 124 8.44 4.04 -8.17
C LEU A 124 8.31 2.91 -9.20
N SER A 125 8.97 1.78 -8.95
CA SER A 125 8.98 0.65 -9.87
C SER A 125 7.71 -0.19 -9.71
N PRO A 126 6.83 -0.32 -10.73
CA PRO A 126 5.63 -1.14 -10.62
C PRO A 126 5.97 -2.63 -10.56
N VAL A 127 5.13 -3.41 -9.88
CA VAL A 127 5.11 -4.89 -9.98
C VAL A 127 3.98 -5.26 -10.94
N PRO A 128 4.25 -5.61 -12.20
CA PRO A 128 3.22 -5.72 -13.24
C PRO A 128 2.01 -6.58 -12.84
N ASP A 129 0.83 -6.15 -13.29
CA ASP A 129 -0.49 -6.79 -13.13
C ASP A 129 -0.98 -6.93 -11.67
N PHE A 130 -0.17 -6.51 -10.70
CA PHE A 130 -0.43 -6.77 -9.30
C PHE A 130 -1.59 -5.90 -8.78
N GLY A 131 -2.76 -6.53 -8.69
CA GLY A 131 -3.95 -5.93 -8.08
C GLY A 131 -4.66 -4.93 -8.98
N SER A 132 -4.37 -4.93 -10.28
CA SER A 132 -4.98 -4.09 -11.32
C SER A 132 -5.87 -4.87 -12.28
N SER A 133 -6.32 -6.07 -11.90
CA SER A 133 -7.10 -6.98 -12.78
C SER A 133 -8.45 -6.42 -13.26
N ASP A 134 -9.00 -5.42 -12.57
CA ASP A 134 -10.27 -4.75 -12.91
C ASP A 134 -10.05 -3.38 -13.56
N CYS A 135 -8.82 -3.01 -13.92
CA CYS A 135 -8.50 -1.73 -14.57
C CYS A 135 -7.36 -1.86 -15.59
N LYS A 136 -6.98 -0.74 -16.22
CA LYS A 136 -5.88 -0.66 -17.20
C LYS A 136 -4.54 -0.24 -16.59
N CYS A 137 -4.44 -0.16 -15.26
CA CYS A 137 -3.18 0.21 -14.61
C CYS A 137 -2.14 -0.89 -14.79
N ILE A 138 -0.89 -0.48 -15.04
CA ILE A 138 0.26 -1.39 -15.08
C ILE A 138 0.36 -2.19 -13.78
N SER A 139 0.09 -1.54 -12.65
CA SER A 139 0.09 -2.16 -11.33
C SER A 139 -0.63 -1.29 -10.31
N HIS A 140 -1.08 -1.90 -9.21
CA HIS A 140 -1.42 -1.22 -7.96
C HIS A 140 -0.39 -1.47 -6.85
N LEU A 141 0.70 -2.19 -7.12
CA LEU A 141 1.81 -2.43 -6.20
C LEU A 141 3.12 -1.87 -6.76
N PHE A 142 3.81 -1.06 -5.97
CA PHE A 142 5.02 -0.37 -6.39
C PHE A 142 6.16 -0.57 -5.39
N PHE A 143 7.36 -0.85 -5.88
CA PHE A 143 8.59 -0.92 -5.09
C PHE A 143 9.22 0.47 -4.95
N ASP A 144 9.55 0.86 -3.72
CA ASP A 144 10.26 2.10 -3.41
C ASP A 144 11.77 1.96 -3.69
N SER A 145 12.14 1.86 -4.96
CA SER A 145 13.52 1.73 -5.44
C SER A 145 14.36 2.98 -5.19
N ILE A 146 13.73 4.16 -5.17
CA ILE A 146 14.36 5.47 -5.01
C ILE A 146 14.42 5.94 -3.54
N GLY A 147 13.85 5.17 -2.60
CA GLY A 147 13.90 5.48 -1.17
C GLY A 147 13.11 6.73 -0.79
N LEU A 148 11.95 7.00 -1.43
CA LEU A 148 11.05 8.10 -1.08
C LEU A 148 10.67 8.10 0.40
N ARG A 149 10.61 6.92 1.03
CA ARG A 149 10.41 6.84 2.49
C ARG A 149 11.55 7.51 3.27
N LYS A 150 12.79 7.44 2.79
CA LYS A 150 13.96 8.10 3.41
C LYS A 150 13.95 9.61 3.12
N ILE A 151 13.66 10.01 1.89
CA ILE A 151 13.61 11.42 1.48
C ILE A 151 12.59 12.19 2.34
N ASN A 152 11.37 11.67 2.48
CA ASN A 152 10.34 12.28 3.32
C ASN A 152 10.63 12.22 4.84
N ARG A 153 11.57 11.37 5.27
CA ARG A 153 12.08 11.35 6.66
C ARG A 153 13.11 12.46 6.89
N MET A 154 14.00 12.73 5.93
CA MET A 154 15.01 13.79 6.03
C MET A 154 14.37 15.18 6.02
N THR A 155 13.39 15.41 5.14
CA THR A 155 12.70 16.71 5.06
C THR A 155 11.88 17.05 6.31
N LYS A 156 11.44 16.05 7.09
CA LYS A 156 10.80 16.25 8.40
C LYS A 156 11.77 16.56 9.53
N ILE A 157 13.03 16.13 9.43
CA ILE A 157 14.04 16.41 10.46
C ILE A 157 14.45 17.88 10.41
N ASN A 158 14.56 18.43 9.20
CA ASN A 158 14.99 19.82 8.98
C ASN A 158 13.88 20.87 9.16
N LYS A 159 12.72 20.50 9.73
CA LYS A 159 11.61 21.40 10.07
C LYS A 159 11.32 21.42 11.58
N SER A 160 12.32 21.09 12.40
CA SER A 160 12.26 21.14 13.87
C SER A 160 12.96 22.39 14.35
#